data_AF-A0A2D7VXS2-F1
#
_entry.id   AF-A0A2D7VXS2-F1
#
_cell.length_a   1.000
_cell.length_b   1.000
_cell.length_c   1.000
_cell.angle_alpha   90.00
_cell.angle_beta   90.00
_cell.angle_gamma   90.00
#
_symmetry.space_group_name_H-M   'P 1'
#
loop_
_entity.id
_entity.type
_entity.pdbx_description
1 polymer ?
#
loop_
_entity_poly.entity_id
_entity_poly.type
_entity_poly.pdbx_seq_one_letter_code
_entity_poly.pdbx_strand_id
1 'polypeptide(L)'
;MNHMIGTTDYSFDLPTSFCSVWDVFFMISTNPNRAQMGRLFAALVGMCIQGSNCPKYSLKDADPIGYGGLMQEWLQSQKFGPLDTLELGGKLFSFLSEHIAQKDEVEEAENF
;
A
#
# COMPACT_ATOMS: atom_id res chain seq x y z
N MET A 1 0.06 10.04 -8.72
CA MET A 1 -1.10 9.70 -9.60
C MET A 1 -2.40 10.16 -8.94
N ASN A 2 -3.43 10.57 -9.69
CA ASN A 2 -4.74 10.90 -9.12
C ASN A 2 -5.73 9.76 -9.34
N HIS A 3 -6.62 9.51 -8.39
CA HIS A 3 -7.64 8.47 -8.49
C HIS A 3 -8.88 8.78 -7.64
N MET A 4 -10.05 8.44 -8.18
CA MET A 4 -11.34 8.61 -7.50
C MET A 4 -11.54 7.51 -6.46
N ILE A 5 -11.78 7.88 -5.20
CA ILE A 5 -12.34 6.99 -4.17
C ILE A 5 -13.75 7.48 -3.86
N GLY A 6 -14.75 6.70 -4.26
CA GLY A 6 -16.14 7.12 -4.18
C GLY A 6 -16.41 8.33 -5.07
N THR A 7 -16.77 9.45 -4.45
CA THR A 7 -17.05 10.73 -5.15
C THR A 7 -15.92 11.74 -5.03
N THR A 8 -14.80 11.39 -4.38
CA THR A 8 -13.71 12.32 -4.08
C THR A 8 -12.45 11.92 -4.86
N ASP A 9 -11.82 12.89 -5.51
CA ASP A 9 -10.52 12.71 -6.17
C ASP A 9 -9.40 12.84 -5.13
N TYR A 10 -8.52 11.83 -5.10
CA TYR A 10 -7.38 11.81 -4.20
C TYR A 10 -6.08 11.74 -4.98
N SER A 11 -5.08 12.45 -4.47
CA SER A 11 -3.71 12.31 -4.95
C SER A 11 -3.02 11.17 -4.21
N PHE A 12 -2.32 10.34 -4.97
CA PHE A 12 -1.49 9.24 -4.51
C PHE A 12 -0.05 9.52 -4.90
N ASP A 13 0.86 9.41 -3.94
CA ASP A 13 2.28 9.61 -4.13
C ASP A 13 3.06 8.61 -3.28
N LEU A 14 4.39 8.66 -3.34
CA LEU A 14 5.26 7.90 -2.46
C LEU A 14 4.86 8.15 -0.99
N PRO A 15 4.80 7.09 -0.17
CA PRO A 15 4.52 7.25 1.24
C PRO A 15 5.64 8.03 1.92
N THR A 16 5.31 8.74 2.99
CA THR A 16 6.28 9.52 3.77
C THR A 16 7.39 8.64 4.37
N SER A 17 7.12 7.35 4.57
CA SER A 17 8.10 6.36 5.03
C SER A 17 8.04 5.11 4.17
N PHE A 18 9.19 4.70 3.63
CA PHE A 18 9.29 3.43 2.91
C PHE A 18 9.29 2.22 3.84
N CYS A 19 9.51 2.37 5.15
CA CYS A 19 9.43 1.27 6.11
C CYS A 19 8.07 0.55 6.03
N SER A 20 6.98 1.32 5.91
CA SER A 20 5.64 0.74 5.80
C SER A 20 5.42 -0.02 4.48
N VAL A 21 6.11 0.39 3.41
CA VAL A 21 6.10 -0.33 2.13
C VAL A 21 6.84 -1.65 2.26
N TRP A 22 8.01 -1.64 2.91
CA TRP A 22 8.78 -2.86 3.16
C TRP A 22 8.01 -3.89 3.98
N ASP A 23 7.26 -3.46 5.00
CA ASP A 23 6.39 -4.35 5.77
C ASP A 23 5.38 -5.06 4.86
N VAL A 24 4.76 -4.32 3.93
CA VAL A 24 3.80 -4.90 2.97
C VAL A 24 4.48 -5.86 2.01
N PHE A 25 5.62 -5.48 1.43
CA PHE A 25 6.36 -6.31 0.47
C PHE A 25 6.84 -7.60 1.10
N PHE A 26 7.38 -7.52 2.33
CA PHE A 26 7.73 -8.69 3.12
C PHE A 26 6.51 -9.60 3.29
N MET A 27 5.37 -9.06 3.74
CA MET A 27 4.17 -9.86 3.93
C MET A 27 3.63 -10.49 2.64
N ILE A 28 3.73 -9.81 1.49
CA ILE A 28 3.38 -10.40 0.19
C ILE A 28 4.32 -11.58 -0.15
N SER A 29 5.62 -11.46 0.15
CA SER A 29 6.58 -12.54 -0.11
C SER A 29 6.33 -13.81 0.71
N THR A 30 5.59 -13.71 1.82
CA THR A 30 5.23 -14.88 2.66
C THR A 30 4.07 -15.73 2.10
N ASN A 31 3.63 -15.48 0.86
CA ASN A 31 2.49 -16.16 0.22
C ASN A 31 1.17 -16.05 1.03
N PRO A 32 0.68 -14.82 1.28
CA PRO A 32 -0.55 -14.58 2.02
C PRO A 32 -1.77 -15.11 1.25
N ASN A 33 -2.81 -15.51 1.99
CA ASN A 33 -4.07 -15.93 1.39
C ASN A 33 -4.80 -14.75 0.72
N ARG A 34 -5.87 -15.02 -0.04
CA ARG A 34 -6.61 -13.99 -0.79
C ARG A 34 -7.16 -12.86 0.10
N ALA A 35 -7.62 -13.18 1.30
CA ALA A 35 -8.14 -12.16 2.22
C ALA A 35 -7.01 -11.26 2.76
N GLN A 36 -5.87 -11.86 3.08
CA GLN A 36 -4.67 -11.13 3.47
C GLN A 36 -4.14 -10.26 2.32
N MET A 37 -4.12 -10.76 1.08
CA MET A 37 -3.78 -9.97 -0.11
C MET A 37 -4.68 -8.74 -0.26
N GLY A 38 -6.00 -8.91 -0.09
CA GLY A 38 -6.93 -7.77 -0.13
C GLY A 38 -6.61 -6.71 0.92
N ARG A 39 -6.25 -7.12 2.13
CA ARG A 39 -5.84 -6.19 3.21
C ARG A 39 -4.51 -5.51 2.89
N LEU A 40 -3.52 -6.23 2.39
CA LEU A 40 -2.23 -5.65 2.00
C LEU A 40 -2.39 -4.60 0.90
N PHE A 41 -3.26 -4.84 -0.07
CA PHE A 41 -3.57 -3.85 -1.10
C PHE A 41 -4.34 -2.64 -0.56
N ALA A 42 -5.30 -2.85 0.36
CA ALA A 42 -5.94 -1.74 1.08
C ALA A 42 -4.93 -0.91 1.90
N ALA A 43 -3.94 -1.58 2.51
CA ALA A 43 -2.86 -0.92 3.24
C ALA A 43 -2.03 -0.01 2.30
N LEU A 44 -1.63 -0.50 1.12
CA LEU A 44 -0.90 0.32 0.14
C LEU A 44 -1.68 1.55 -0.29
N VAL A 45 -3.00 1.41 -0.53
CA VAL A 45 -3.88 2.54 -0.83
C VAL A 45 -3.82 3.58 0.29
N GLY A 46 -3.97 3.17 1.54
CA GLY A 46 -3.91 4.08 2.68
C GLY A 46 -2.52 4.67 2.97
N MET A 47 -1.44 4.00 2.58
CA MET A 47 -0.07 4.52 2.74
C MET A 47 0.27 5.58 1.69
N CYS A 48 -0.28 5.46 0.49
CA CYS A 48 0.07 6.35 -0.64
C CYS A 48 -0.85 7.57 -0.77
N ILE A 49 -2.02 7.57 -0.11
CA ILE A 49 -3.00 8.66 -0.19
C ILE A 49 -2.50 9.93 0.52
N GLN A 50 -2.56 11.08 -0.16
CA GLN A 50 -2.08 12.37 0.35
C GLN A 50 -3.22 13.20 0.96
N GLY A 51 -2.92 13.92 2.04
CA GLY A 51 -3.80 14.98 2.58
C GLY A 51 -5.19 14.53 3.07
N SER A 52 -5.42 13.24 3.27
CA SER A 52 -6.74 12.70 3.62
C SER A 52 -6.92 12.45 5.13
N ASN A 53 -8.18 12.51 5.58
CA ASN A 53 -8.63 12.05 6.90
C ASN A 53 -8.78 10.51 6.96
N CYS A 54 -7.91 9.77 6.29
CA CYS A 54 -7.88 8.31 6.36
C CYS A 54 -7.16 7.83 7.63
N PRO A 55 -7.40 6.58 8.07
CA PRO A 55 -6.54 5.92 9.04
C PRO A 55 -5.07 6.04 8.65
N LYS A 56 -4.18 6.21 9.63
CA LYS A 56 -2.73 6.34 9.41
C LYS A 56 -2.03 5.08 9.87
N TYR A 57 -1.05 4.63 9.10
CA TYR A 57 -0.22 3.50 9.46
C TYR A 57 0.64 3.82 10.68
N SER A 58 0.70 2.89 11.63
CA SER A 58 1.53 2.99 12.84
C SER A 58 2.83 2.23 12.63
N LEU A 59 3.94 2.95 12.48
CA LEU A 59 5.28 2.34 12.40
C LEU A 59 5.68 1.62 13.69
N LYS A 60 5.04 1.97 14.82
CA LYS A 60 5.27 1.31 16.10
C LYS A 60 4.68 -0.09 16.12
N ASP A 61 3.49 -0.25 15.54
CA ASP A 61 2.77 -1.53 15.55
C ASP A 61 3.23 -2.43 14.40
N ALA A 62 3.71 -1.84 13.30
CA ALA A 62 4.27 -2.54 12.14
C ALA A 62 3.38 -3.69 11.63
N ASP A 63 2.06 -3.51 11.70
CA ASP A 63 1.07 -4.51 11.29
C ASP A 63 0.32 -4.07 10.02
N PRO A 64 0.84 -4.40 8.82
CA PRO A 64 0.19 -4.03 7.56
C PRO A 64 -1.14 -4.78 7.33
N ILE A 65 -1.33 -5.95 7.95
CA ILE A 65 -2.58 -6.72 7.80
C ILE A 65 -3.70 -6.09 8.61
N GLY A 66 -3.43 -5.78 9.88
CA GLY A 66 -4.38 -5.09 10.76
C GLY A 66 -4.74 -3.72 10.21
N TYR A 67 -3.74 -2.93 9.81
CA TYR A 67 -3.98 -1.65 9.15
C TYR A 67 -4.78 -1.78 7.86
N GLY A 68 -4.47 -2.78 7.03
CA GLY A 68 -5.23 -3.08 5.82
C GLY A 68 -6.71 -3.34 6.08
N GLY A 69 -7.04 -4.00 7.20
CA GLY A 69 -8.42 -4.17 7.65
C GLY A 69 -9.12 -2.83 7.94
N LEU A 70 -8.47 -1.96 8.72
CA LEU A 70 -8.99 -0.63 9.03
C LEU A 70 -9.18 0.22 7.77
N MET A 71 -8.23 0.15 6.84
CA MET A 71 -8.35 0.86 5.58
C MET A 71 -9.47 0.32 4.71
N GLN A 72 -9.70 -0.99 4.72
CA GLN A 72 -10.78 -1.59 3.95
C GLN A 72 -12.16 -1.13 4.45
N GLU A 73 -12.35 -1.01 5.77
CA GLU A 73 -13.56 -0.44 6.36
C GLU A 73 -13.73 1.04 5.98
N TRP A 74 -12.66 1.82 6.03
CA TRP A 74 -12.68 3.22 5.60
C TRP A 74 -13.03 3.35 4.12
N LEU A 75 -12.39 2.60 3.23
CA LEU A 75 -12.67 2.59 1.79
C LEU A 75 -14.13 2.22 1.50
N GLN A 76 -14.66 1.22 2.21
CA GLN A 76 -16.06 0.84 2.08
C GLN A 76 -17.02 1.96 2.53
N SER A 77 -16.66 2.72 3.58
CA SER A 77 -17.43 3.90 4.00
C SER A 77 -17.49 4.97 2.91
N GLN A 78 -16.45 5.06 2.08
CA GLN A 78 -16.36 5.95 0.91
C GLN A 78 -17.01 5.36 -0.34
N LYS A 79 -17.72 4.23 -0.24
CA LYS A 79 -18.31 3.51 -1.39
C LYS A 79 -17.27 3.00 -2.40
N PHE A 80 -16.04 2.76 -1.94
CA PHE A 80 -14.99 2.15 -2.75
C PHE A 80 -14.99 0.63 -2.54
N GLY A 81 -15.17 -0.12 -3.62
CA GLY A 81 -15.41 -1.56 -3.55
C GLY A 81 -14.14 -2.38 -3.33
N PRO A 82 -14.28 -3.65 -2.92
CA PRO A 82 -13.15 -4.57 -2.78
C PRO A 82 -12.39 -4.79 -4.11
N LEU A 83 -13.09 -4.84 -5.24
CA LEU A 83 -12.46 -5.00 -6.56
C LEU A 83 -11.65 -3.76 -6.93
N ASP A 84 -12.21 -2.56 -6.73
CA ASP A 84 -11.50 -1.30 -6.98
C ASP A 84 -10.27 -1.17 -6.07
N THR A 85 -10.37 -1.65 -4.83
CA THR A 85 -9.25 -1.72 -3.88
C THR A 85 -8.13 -2.63 -4.38
N LEU A 86 -8.48 -3.80 -4.92
CA LEU A 86 -7.48 -4.71 -5.49
C LEU A 86 -6.82 -4.10 -6.73
N GLU A 87 -7.59 -3.47 -7.60
CA GLU A 87 -7.07 -2.84 -8.81
C GLU A 87 -6.13 -1.67 -8.49
N LEU A 88 -6.57 -0.74 -7.63
CA LEU A 88 -5.78 0.41 -7.23
C LEU A 88 -4.54 -0.01 -6.43
N GLY A 89 -4.70 -0.91 -5.46
CA GLY A 89 -3.60 -1.43 -4.67
C GLY A 89 -2.56 -2.18 -5.52
N GLY A 90 -3.01 -2.92 -6.54
CA GLY A 90 -2.11 -3.56 -7.51
C GLY A 90 -1.31 -2.55 -8.33
N LYS A 91 -1.95 -1.47 -8.81
CA LYS A 91 -1.26 -0.38 -9.51
C LYS A 91 -0.21 0.30 -8.63
N LEU A 92 -0.57 0.58 -7.37
CA LEU A 92 0.35 1.15 -6.38
C LEU A 92 1.49 0.19 -6.05
N PHE A 93 1.23 -1.11 -5.95
CA PHE A 93 2.27 -2.11 -5.74
C PHE A 93 3.30 -2.11 -6.88
N SER A 94 2.84 -2.11 -8.14
CA SER A 94 3.75 -2.00 -9.30
C SER A 94 4.55 -0.69 -9.27
N PHE A 95 3.88 0.44 -9.02
CA PHE A 95 4.52 1.75 -8.92
C PHE A 95 5.60 1.80 -7.84
N LEU A 96 5.32 1.26 -6.65
CA LEU A 96 6.29 1.23 -5.55
C LEU A 96 7.44 0.24 -5.80
N SER A 97 7.16 -0.86 -6.52
CA SER A 97 8.19 -1.86 -6.87
C SER A 97 9.28 -1.26 -7.77
N GLU A 98 8.94 -0.28 -8.61
CA GLU A 98 9.91 0.47 -9.44
C GLU A 98 10.84 1.37 -8.62
N HIS A 99 10.48 1.67 -7.37
CA HIS A 99 11.25 2.54 -6.47
C HIS A 99 12.00 1.75 -5.39
N ILE A 100 11.80 0.44 -5.34
CA ILE A 100 12.59 -0.46 -4.52
C ILE A 100 13.75 -0.95 -5.38
N ALA A 101 14.98 -0.67 -4.93
CA ALA A 101 16.19 -1.04 -5.64
C ALA A 101 16.14 -2.50 -6.08
N GLN A 102 16.35 -2.74 -7.37
CA GLN A 102 16.38 -4.10 -7.87
C GLN A 102 17.67 -4.79 -7.41
N LYS A 103 17.63 -6.12 -7.28
CA LYS A 103 18.74 -6.92 -6.76
C LYS A 103 20.08 -6.58 -7.44
N ASP A 104 20.06 -6.31 -8.74
CA ASP A 104 21.23 -5.96 -9.55
C ASP A 104 21.84 -4.61 -9.12
N GLU A 105 21.02 -3.63 -8.73
CA GLU A 105 21.48 -2.31 -8.25
C GLU A 105 22.08 -2.38 -6.83
N VAL A 106 21.59 -3.30 -6.00
CA VAL A 106 22.12 -3.54 -4.65
C VAL A 106 23.46 -4.27 -4.74
N GLU A 107 23.55 -5.31 -5.58
CA GLU A 107 24.80 -6.03 -5.82
C GLU A 107 25.87 -5.13 -6.46
N GLU A 108 25.50 -4.21 -7.36
CA GLU A 108 26.43 -3.21 -7.89
C GLU A 108 26.90 -2.22 -6.80
N ALA A 109 26.04 -1.77 -5.90
CA ALA A 109 26.40 -0.84 -4.83
C ALA A 109 27.27 -1.46 -3.72
N GLU A 110 27.14 -2.76 -3.44
CA GLU A 110 27.94 -3.47 -2.43
C GLU A 110 29.36 -3.84 -2.91
N ASN A 111 29.61 -3.78 -4.22
CA ASN A 111 30.90 -4.14 -4.83
C ASN A 111 31.90 -2.96 -4.97
N PHE A 112 31.64 -1.81 -4.34
CA PHE A 112 32.53 -0.63 -4.32
C PHE A 112 32.96 -0.20 -2.91
#